data_AF-Q6DKI1-F1
#
_entry.id   AF-Q6DKI1-F1
#
_cell.length_a   1.000
_cell.length_b   1.000
_cell.length_c   1.000
_cell.angle_alpha   90.00
_cell.angle_beta   90.00
_cell.angle_gamma   90.00
#
_symmetry.space_group_name_H-M   'P 1'
#
loop_
_entity.id
_entity.type
_entity.pdbx_description
1 polymer ?
#
loop_
_entity_poly.entity_id
_entity_poly.type
_entity_poly.pdbx_seq_one_letter_code
_entity_poly.pdbx_strand_id
1 'polypeptide(L)'
;MISSCTTRKMAEQEQRKIPLVPENLLKKRKAYQALKATQAKQALLAKKEQKKGKGLRFKRLESFLHDSWRQKRDKVRLRRLEVKPHALELPDKHSLAFVVRIERIDGVSLLVQRTIARLRLKKIFSGVFVKVTPQNLKMLRIVEPYVTWGFPNLKSVRELILKRGQAKVKNKTIPLTDNTVIEEHLGKFGVICLEDLIHEIAFPGKHFQEISWFLCPFHLSVARHATKNRVGFLKEMGTPGYRGERINQLIRQLN
;
A
#
# COMPACT_ATOMS: atom_id res chain seq x y z
N MET A 1 -77.15 -35.44 0.08
CA MET A 1 -76.89 -36.13 1.36
C MET A 1 -75.99 -37.34 1.08
N ILE A 2 -74.96 -37.57 1.92
CA ILE A 2 -74.10 -38.78 2.01
C ILE A 2 -73.09 -38.92 0.84
N SER A 3 -71.85 -38.39 0.88
CA SER A 3 -70.67 -38.72 1.70
C SER A 3 -70.22 -40.19 1.64
N SER A 4 -69.17 -40.50 0.88
CA SER A 4 -68.13 -41.48 1.29
C SER A 4 -66.88 -41.42 0.39
N CYS A 5 -65.85 -40.83 1.00
CA CYS A 5 -64.40 -41.04 0.90
C CYS A 5 -63.78 -41.74 -0.34
N THR A 6 -63.01 -40.94 -1.09
CA THR A 6 -61.99 -41.36 -2.07
C THR A 6 -60.73 -41.84 -1.35
N THR A 7 -60.45 -43.15 -1.36
CA THR A 7 -59.13 -43.70 -0.98
C THR A 7 -58.18 -43.69 -2.18
N ARG A 8 -57.21 -42.75 -2.15
CA ARG A 8 -56.08 -42.65 -3.08
C ARG A 8 -55.17 -43.89 -2.96
N LYS A 9 -55.09 -44.72 -4.01
CA LYS A 9 -53.99 -45.69 -4.18
C LYS A 9 -52.78 -44.95 -4.79
N MET A 10 -51.71 -44.84 -4.00
CA MET A 10 -50.41 -44.35 -4.42
C MET A 10 -49.77 -45.37 -5.37
N ALA A 11 -49.49 -44.98 -6.61
CA ALA A 11 -48.74 -45.79 -7.56
C ALA A 11 -47.24 -45.70 -7.25
N GLU A 12 -46.62 -46.83 -6.91
CA GLU A 12 -45.17 -46.97 -6.81
C GLU A 12 -44.55 -46.77 -8.21
N GLN A 13 -43.65 -45.78 -8.31
CA GLN A 13 -42.84 -45.56 -9.51
C GLN A 13 -41.76 -46.65 -9.59
N GLU A 14 -41.80 -47.47 -10.63
CA GLU A 14 -40.75 -48.44 -10.95
C GLU A 14 -39.39 -47.75 -11.07
N GLN A 15 -38.45 -48.14 -10.19
CA GLN A 15 -37.07 -47.71 -10.26
C GLN A 15 -36.42 -48.27 -11.54
N ARG A 16 -36.12 -47.39 -12.49
CA ARG A 16 -35.37 -47.73 -13.72
C ARG A 16 -34.02 -48.34 -13.35
N LYS A 17 -33.84 -49.63 -13.59
CA LYS A 17 -32.57 -50.34 -13.42
C LYS A 17 -31.52 -49.72 -14.35
N ILE A 18 -30.45 -49.20 -13.77
CA ILE A 18 -29.32 -48.62 -14.51
C ILE A 18 -28.59 -49.74 -15.24
N PRO A 19 -28.31 -49.64 -16.56
CA PRO A 19 -27.57 -50.67 -17.29
C PRO A 19 -26.16 -50.87 -16.71
N LEU A 20 -25.79 -52.13 -16.48
CA LEU A 20 -24.50 -52.51 -15.90
C LEU A 20 -23.39 -52.25 -16.93
N VAL A 21 -22.54 -51.25 -16.66
CA VAL A 21 -21.41 -50.90 -17.53
C VAL A 21 -20.20 -51.75 -17.17
N PRO A 22 -19.52 -52.39 -18.15
CA PRO A 22 -18.29 -53.15 -17.91
C PRO A 22 -17.21 -52.33 -17.17
N GLU A 23 -16.58 -52.94 -16.17
CA GLU A 23 -15.54 -52.29 -15.34
C GLU A 23 -14.39 -51.70 -16.17
N ASN A 24 -14.01 -52.40 -17.24
CA ASN A 24 -12.95 -51.97 -18.15
C ASN A 24 -13.27 -50.62 -18.82
N LEU A 25 -14.55 -50.35 -19.13
CA LEU A 25 -14.97 -49.07 -19.69
C LEU A 25 -14.93 -47.95 -18.64
N LEU A 26 -15.30 -48.25 -17.38
CA LEU A 26 -15.22 -47.29 -16.28
C LEU A 26 -13.77 -46.87 -16.00
N LYS A 27 -12.83 -47.83 -15.98
CA LYS A 27 -11.39 -47.56 -15.85
C LYS A 27 -10.86 -46.67 -16.98
N LYS A 28 -11.23 -46.96 -18.24
CA LYS A 28 -10.87 -46.13 -19.41
C LYS A 28 -11.42 -44.71 -19.31
N ARG A 29 -12.69 -44.53 -18.89
CA ARG A 29 -13.31 -43.21 -18.70
C ARG A 29 -12.61 -42.39 -17.61
N LYS A 30 -12.27 -43.01 -16.48
CA LYS A 30 -11.55 -42.35 -15.38
C LYS A 30 -10.15 -41.88 -15.81
N ALA A 31 -9.41 -42.72 -16.53
CA ALA A 31 -8.11 -42.38 -17.09
C ALA A 31 -8.19 -41.22 -18.10
N TYR A 32 -9.17 -41.27 -19.03
CA TYR A 32 -9.39 -40.20 -20.01
C TYR A 32 -9.79 -38.86 -19.35
N GLN A 33 -10.66 -38.89 -18.34
CA GLN A 33 -11.03 -37.69 -17.57
C GLN A 33 -9.83 -37.06 -16.85
N ALA A 34 -8.96 -37.90 -16.24
CA ALA A 34 -7.74 -37.42 -15.60
C ALA A 34 -6.79 -36.75 -16.61
N LEU A 35 -6.58 -37.37 -17.78
CA LEU A 35 -5.74 -36.83 -18.85
C LEU A 35 -6.30 -35.53 -19.43
N LYS A 36 -7.63 -35.44 -19.61
CA LYS A 36 -8.29 -34.21 -20.05
C LYS A 36 -8.17 -33.09 -19.00
N ALA A 37 -8.25 -33.42 -17.71
CA ALA A 37 -8.06 -32.46 -16.63
C ALA A 37 -6.62 -31.94 -16.55
N THR A 38 -5.61 -32.81 -16.73
CA THR A 38 -4.20 -32.39 -16.77
C THR A 38 -3.90 -31.51 -17.98
N GLN A 39 -4.40 -31.88 -19.16
CA GLN A 39 -4.29 -31.07 -20.38
C GLN A 39 -4.97 -29.70 -20.22
N ALA A 40 -6.18 -29.65 -19.65
CA ALA A 40 -6.87 -28.39 -19.38
C ALA A 40 -6.09 -27.50 -18.41
N LYS A 41 -5.49 -28.09 -17.36
CA LYS A 41 -4.63 -27.38 -16.41
C LYS A 41 -3.38 -26.83 -17.10
N GLN A 42 -2.70 -27.64 -17.92
CA GLN A 42 -1.53 -27.22 -18.70
C GLN A 42 -1.87 -26.10 -19.70
N ALA A 43 -2.97 -26.22 -20.44
CA ALA A 43 -3.44 -25.19 -21.37
C ALA A 43 -3.76 -23.87 -20.66
N LEU A 44 -4.35 -23.90 -19.46
CA LEU A 44 -4.57 -22.71 -18.64
C LEU A 44 -3.27 -22.07 -18.16
N LEU A 45 -2.26 -22.87 -17.77
CA LEU A 45 -0.93 -22.37 -17.41
C LEU A 45 -0.23 -21.72 -18.60
N ALA A 46 -0.23 -22.37 -19.78
CA ALA A 46 0.33 -21.82 -21.00
C ALA A 46 -0.36 -20.51 -21.43
N LYS A 47 -1.70 -20.43 -21.35
CA LYS A 47 -2.44 -19.18 -21.59
C LYS A 47 -2.07 -18.09 -20.58
N LYS A 48 -1.83 -18.44 -19.31
CA LYS A 48 -1.36 -17.48 -18.30
C LYS A 48 0.07 -17.01 -18.58
N GLU A 49 0.96 -17.88 -19.04
CA GLU A 49 2.34 -17.54 -19.41
C GLU A 49 2.39 -16.64 -20.64
N GLN A 50 1.62 -16.95 -21.69
CA GLN A 50 1.49 -16.06 -22.85
C GLN A 50 0.93 -14.68 -22.46
N LYS A 51 -0.10 -14.64 -21.59
CA LYS A 51 -0.63 -13.37 -21.05
C LYS A 51 0.37 -12.63 -20.15
N LYS A 52 1.30 -13.34 -19.49
CA LYS A 52 2.38 -12.74 -18.70
C LYS A 52 3.45 -12.10 -19.57
N GLY A 53 3.56 -12.50 -20.85
CA GLY A 53 4.30 -11.79 -21.88
C GLY A 53 3.71 -10.39 -22.09
N LYS A 54 3.99 -9.49 -21.15
CA LYS A 54 3.68 -8.07 -21.27
C LYS A 54 4.38 -7.62 -22.55
N GLY A 55 3.60 -7.25 -23.57
CA GLY A 55 4.14 -6.70 -24.81
C GLY A 55 5.20 -5.63 -24.49
N LEU A 56 6.23 -5.54 -25.33
CA LEU A 56 7.28 -4.52 -25.20
C LEU A 56 6.61 -3.19 -24.92
N ARG A 57 6.86 -2.63 -23.73
CA ARG A 57 6.25 -1.37 -23.32
C ARG A 57 6.95 -0.26 -24.07
N PHE A 58 6.50 -0.02 -25.30
CA PHE A 58 6.96 1.10 -26.10
C PHE A 58 6.65 2.41 -25.36
N LYS A 59 7.69 3.14 -24.99
CA LYS A 59 7.57 4.52 -24.55
C LYS A 59 7.47 5.39 -25.80
N ARG A 60 6.45 6.26 -25.87
CA ARG A 60 6.36 7.27 -26.93
C ARG A 60 7.55 8.22 -26.83
N LEU A 61 8.04 8.71 -27.98
CA LEU A 61 9.14 9.70 -28.03
C LEU A 61 8.85 10.93 -27.15
N GLU A 62 7.61 11.39 -27.14
CA GLU A 62 7.10 12.48 -26.28
C GLU A 62 7.43 12.29 -24.79
N SER A 63 7.40 11.04 -24.31
CA SER A 63 7.68 10.75 -22.90
C SER A 63 9.13 11.05 -22.52
N PHE A 64 10.07 10.84 -23.45
CA PHE A 64 11.48 11.16 -23.23
C PHE A 64 11.70 12.68 -23.18
N LEU A 65 11.00 13.45 -24.03
CA LEU A 65 11.03 14.91 -24.02
C LEU A 65 10.48 15.45 -22.69
N HIS A 66 9.34 14.92 -22.23
CA HIS A 66 8.76 15.31 -20.95
C HIS A 66 9.65 14.97 -19.76
N ASP A 67 10.26 13.78 -19.74
CA ASP A 67 11.20 13.37 -18.70
C ASP A 67 12.44 14.29 -18.69
N SER A 68 12.98 14.62 -19.86
CA SER A 68 14.11 15.55 -20.00
C SER A 68 13.79 16.96 -19.47
N TRP A 69 12.64 17.51 -19.86
CA TRP A 69 12.20 18.83 -19.38
C TRP A 69 11.94 18.85 -17.87
N ARG A 70 11.35 17.78 -17.33
CA ARG A 70 11.16 17.63 -15.89
C ARG A 70 12.49 17.58 -15.16
N GLN A 71 13.44 16.79 -15.64
CA GLN A 71 14.79 16.72 -15.08
C GLN A 71 15.51 18.08 -15.12
N LYS A 72 15.39 18.84 -16.22
CA LYS A 72 15.95 20.19 -16.35
C LYS A 72 15.34 21.16 -15.33
N ARG A 73 14.00 21.18 -15.20
CA ARG A 73 13.30 22.00 -14.22
C ARG A 73 13.71 21.67 -12.78
N ASP A 74 13.83 20.39 -12.47
CA ASP A 74 14.31 19.92 -11.17
C ASP A 74 15.74 20.38 -10.88
N LYS A 75 16.66 20.23 -11.83
CA LYS A 75 18.06 20.68 -11.68
C LYS A 75 18.12 22.18 -11.39
N VAL A 76 17.34 22.99 -12.10
CA VAL A 76 17.25 24.44 -11.88
C VAL A 76 16.68 24.75 -10.49
N ARG A 77 15.60 24.06 -10.08
CA ARG A 77 14.99 24.23 -8.76
C ARG A 77 15.97 23.89 -7.63
N LEU A 78 16.69 22.78 -7.73
CA LEU A 78 17.68 22.38 -6.74
C LEU A 78 18.81 23.40 -6.61
N ARG A 79 19.33 23.92 -7.73
CA ARG A 79 20.32 25.01 -7.70
C ARG A 79 19.77 26.27 -7.00
N ARG A 80 18.52 26.64 -7.26
CA ARG A 80 17.87 27.78 -6.58
C ARG A 80 17.76 27.56 -5.06
N LEU A 81 17.42 26.33 -4.64
CA LEU A 81 17.34 25.97 -3.22
C LEU A 81 18.71 26.01 -2.52
N GLU A 82 19.79 25.69 -3.23
CA GLU A 82 21.17 25.79 -2.72
C GLU A 82 21.60 27.24 -2.54
N VAL A 83 21.27 28.12 -3.50
CA VAL A 83 21.64 29.55 -3.46
C VAL A 83 20.79 30.32 -2.45
N LYS A 84 19.48 30.05 -2.39
CA LYS A 84 18.53 30.67 -1.47
C LYS A 84 17.79 29.58 -0.70
N PRO A 85 18.35 29.07 0.41
CA PRO A 85 17.60 28.18 1.29
C PRO A 85 16.41 28.97 1.81
N HIS A 86 15.19 28.52 1.51
CA HIS A 86 14.02 29.06 2.20
C HIS A 86 14.22 28.81 3.69
N ALA A 87 14.30 29.90 4.47
CA ALA A 87 14.26 29.81 5.91
C ALA A 87 12.90 29.21 6.28
N LEU A 88 12.92 27.93 6.65
CA LEU A 88 11.88 27.45 7.53
C LEU A 88 12.18 28.06 8.87
N GLU A 89 11.25 28.85 9.38
CA GLU A 89 11.09 28.95 10.83
C GLU A 89 10.98 27.51 11.31
N LEU A 90 12.04 27.04 11.99
CA LEU A 90 11.97 25.76 12.68
C LEU A 90 10.77 25.90 13.61
N PRO A 91 9.71 25.12 13.43
CA PRO A 91 8.62 25.18 14.37
C PRO A 91 9.14 24.46 15.62
N ASP A 92 9.71 25.23 16.54
CA ASP A 92 10.29 24.75 17.80
C ASP A 92 9.30 23.86 18.59
N LYS A 93 8.00 23.96 18.26
CA LYS A 93 6.90 23.22 18.86
C LYS A 93 6.79 21.76 18.39
N HIS A 94 7.29 21.38 17.21
CA HIS A 94 6.98 20.06 16.64
C HIS A 94 8.24 19.23 16.34
N SER A 95 8.32 18.08 17.00
CA SER A 95 9.45 17.15 16.83
C SER A 95 9.24 16.08 15.76
N LEU A 96 8.01 15.86 15.29
CA LEU A 96 7.63 14.77 14.38
C LEU A 96 6.92 15.29 13.14
N ALA A 97 7.34 14.85 11.95
CA ALA A 97 6.65 15.10 10.70
C ALA A 97 6.09 13.79 10.10
N PHE A 98 4.91 13.87 9.50
CA PHE A 98 4.37 12.81 8.66
C PHE A 98 4.52 13.19 7.19
N VAL A 99 4.99 12.25 6.38
CA VAL A 99 5.45 12.51 5.02
C VAL A 99 4.74 11.56 4.08
N VAL A 100 3.93 12.08 3.16
CA VAL A 100 3.12 11.30 2.22
C VAL A 100 3.53 11.58 0.79
N ARG A 101 3.85 10.53 0.04
CA ARG A 101 4.12 10.66 -1.40
C ARG A 101 2.83 10.76 -2.18
N ILE A 102 2.65 11.84 -2.93
CA ILE A 102 1.44 12.11 -3.69
C ILE A 102 1.68 11.97 -5.20
N GLU A 103 2.86 12.39 -5.68
CA GLU A 103 3.16 12.40 -7.11
C GLU A 103 4.04 11.23 -7.60
N ARG A 104 4.02 11.05 -8.92
CA ARG A 104 4.91 10.14 -9.65
C ARG A 104 6.26 10.80 -9.87
N ILE A 105 7.32 9.99 -9.75
CA ILE A 105 8.71 10.45 -9.83
C ILE A 105 9.36 10.07 -11.16
N ASP A 106 8.55 9.86 -12.19
CA ASP A 106 9.04 9.57 -13.54
C ASP A 106 9.79 10.81 -14.07
N GLY A 107 10.99 10.64 -14.62
CA GLY A 107 11.80 11.73 -15.18
C GLY A 107 12.43 12.71 -14.19
N VAL A 108 12.42 12.43 -12.88
CA VAL A 108 12.98 13.35 -11.87
C VAL A 108 14.50 13.21 -11.73
N SER A 109 15.14 14.21 -11.13
CA SER A 109 16.60 14.18 -10.87
C SER A 109 17.02 13.02 -9.96
N LEU A 110 18.23 12.48 -10.16
CA LEU A 110 18.79 11.38 -9.35
C LEU A 110 18.82 11.70 -7.86
N LEU A 111 19.08 12.96 -7.51
CA LEU A 111 19.11 13.43 -6.12
C LEU A 111 17.73 13.29 -5.45
N VAL A 112 16.66 13.67 -6.15
CA VAL A 112 15.28 13.48 -5.66
C VAL A 112 14.95 12.00 -5.54
N GLN A 113 15.31 11.16 -6.53
CA GLN A 113 15.06 9.72 -6.47
C GLN A 113 15.75 9.07 -5.27
N ARG A 114 17.03 9.40 -5.03
CA ARG A 114 17.81 8.92 -3.87
C ARG A 114 17.19 9.38 -2.55
N THR A 115 16.73 10.61 -2.48
CA THR A 115 16.10 11.17 -1.26
C THR A 115 14.77 10.46 -0.96
N ILE A 116 13.92 10.24 -1.97
CA ILE A 116 12.66 9.50 -1.82
C ILE A 116 12.90 8.04 -1.43
N ALA A 117 13.94 7.40 -1.98
CA ALA A 117 14.35 6.06 -1.61
C ALA A 117 14.81 5.99 -0.14
N ARG A 118 15.59 6.99 0.33
CA ARG A 118 16.02 7.11 1.73
C ARG A 118 14.83 7.27 2.69
N LEU A 119 13.82 8.04 2.29
CA LEU A 119 12.56 8.19 3.05
C LEU A 119 11.65 6.95 2.98
N ARG A 120 12.02 5.91 2.22
CA ARG A 120 11.24 4.67 2.01
C ARG A 120 9.90 4.87 1.29
N LEU A 121 9.73 5.98 0.56
CA LEU A 121 8.48 6.35 -0.13
C LEU A 121 8.40 5.81 -1.57
N LYS A 122 8.46 4.49 -1.72
CA LYS A 122 8.54 3.83 -3.04
C LYS A 122 7.23 3.86 -3.84
N LYS A 123 6.08 3.76 -3.16
CA LYS A 123 4.75 3.72 -3.79
C LYS A 123 4.09 5.10 -3.72
N ILE A 124 3.15 5.37 -4.62
CA ILE A 124 2.26 6.54 -4.48
C ILE A 124 1.31 6.27 -3.31
N PHE A 125 0.98 7.30 -2.54
CA PHE A 125 0.22 7.22 -1.29
C PHE A 125 0.90 6.36 -0.22
N SER A 126 2.23 6.25 -0.24
CA SER A 126 2.96 5.74 0.93
C SER A 126 3.21 6.88 1.93
N GLY A 127 3.07 6.60 3.22
CA GLY A 127 3.35 7.53 4.32
C GLY A 127 4.44 7.03 5.26
N VAL A 128 5.29 7.91 5.77
CA VAL A 128 6.34 7.59 6.76
C VAL A 128 6.46 8.71 7.80
N PHE A 129 6.73 8.33 9.05
CA PHE A 129 7.09 9.25 10.13
C PHE A 129 8.57 9.62 10.05
N VAL A 130 8.90 10.90 10.19
CA VAL A 130 10.25 11.44 10.12
C VAL A 130 10.46 12.41 11.26
N LYS A 131 11.55 12.24 12.03
CA LYS A 131 11.95 13.18 13.07
C LYS A 131 12.32 14.53 12.44
N VAL A 132 11.86 15.62 13.03
CA VAL A 132 12.18 16.97 12.58
C VAL A 132 13.60 17.30 13.03
N THR A 133 14.55 17.24 12.11
CA THR A 133 15.94 17.69 12.29
C THR A 133 16.30 18.61 11.14
N PRO A 134 17.29 19.52 11.29
CA PRO A 134 17.71 20.40 10.19
C PRO A 134 18.08 19.64 8.91
N GLN A 135 18.71 18.47 9.06
CA GLN A 135 19.07 17.59 7.95
C GLN A 135 17.83 16.98 7.26
N ASN A 136 16.86 16.49 8.05
CA ASN A 136 15.63 15.92 7.51
C ASN A 136 14.77 16.99 6.84
N LEU A 137 14.73 18.21 7.37
CA LEU A 137 14.05 19.34 6.73
C LEU A 137 14.68 19.71 5.39
N LYS A 138 16.02 19.73 5.29
CA LYS A 138 16.73 19.92 4.01
C LYS A 138 16.34 18.82 2.99
N MET A 139 16.25 17.57 3.44
CA MET A 139 15.76 16.47 2.60
C MET A 139 14.30 16.65 2.16
N LEU A 140 13.41 17.10 3.05
CA LEU A 140 12.01 17.35 2.73
C LEU A 140 11.84 18.48 1.71
N ARG A 141 12.66 19.53 1.78
CA ARG A 141 12.70 20.64 0.82
C ARG A 141 13.07 20.18 -0.59
N ILE A 142 14.01 19.25 -0.70
CA ILE A 142 14.40 18.64 -1.98
C ILE A 142 13.21 17.93 -2.65
N VAL A 143 12.41 17.19 -1.87
CA VAL A 143 11.31 16.34 -2.37
C VAL A 143 9.93 17.00 -2.32
N GLU A 144 9.85 18.26 -1.87
CA GLU A 144 8.62 19.03 -1.65
C GLU A 144 7.63 18.98 -2.83
N PRO A 145 8.05 19.07 -4.12
CA PRO A 145 7.11 19.00 -5.23
C PRO A 145 6.45 17.63 -5.44
N TYR A 146 6.90 16.57 -4.76
CA TYR A 146 6.40 15.22 -4.94
C TYR A 146 5.66 14.66 -3.71
N VAL A 147 5.85 15.34 -2.58
CA VAL A 147 5.56 14.84 -1.26
C VAL A 147 4.85 15.94 -0.47
N THR A 148 3.75 15.58 0.17
CA THR A 148 3.10 16.43 1.16
C THR A 148 3.53 16.04 2.55
N TRP A 149 3.88 17.01 3.38
CA TRP A 149 4.32 16.75 4.74
C TRP A 149 3.82 17.83 5.71
N GLY A 150 3.79 17.48 7.00
CA GLY A 150 3.26 18.33 8.05
C GLY A 150 3.33 17.62 9.41
N PHE A 151 2.70 18.22 10.42
CA PHE A 151 2.78 17.76 11.81
C PHE A 151 1.53 16.93 12.17
N PRO A 152 1.69 15.63 12.46
CA PRO A 152 0.56 14.79 12.83
C PRO A 152 0.20 14.99 14.32
N ASN A 153 -1.08 14.87 14.64
CA ASN A 153 -1.57 14.85 16.02
C ASN A 153 -1.47 13.42 16.58
N LEU A 154 -1.42 13.28 17.91
CA LEU A 154 -1.40 11.97 18.59
C LEU A 154 -2.53 11.04 18.10
N LYS A 155 -3.73 11.59 17.89
CA LYS A 155 -4.87 10.85 17.32
C LYS A 155 -4.56 10.25 15.95
N SER A 156 -3.96 11.03 15.05
CA SER A 156 -3.62 10.58 13.70
C SER A 156 -2.48 9.56 13.71
N VAL A 157 -1.50 9.71 14.60
CA VAL A 157 -0.43 8.71 14.80
C VAL A 157 -1.03 7.38 15.27
N ARG A 158 -1.85 7.41 16.32
CA ARG A 158 -2.56 6.25 16.87
C ARG A 158 -3.39 5.54 15.80
N GLU A 159 -4.23 6.28 15.08
CA GLU A 159 -5.10 5.71 14.05
C GLU A 159 -4.31 5.06 12.89
N LEU A 160 -3.18 5.63 12.49
CA LEU A 160 -2.33 5.06 11.44
C LEU A 160 -1.69 3.75 11.87
N ILE A 161 -1.12 3.72 13.09
CA ILE A 161 -0.47 2.52 13.63
C ILE A 161 -1.50 1.41 13.85
N LEU A 162 -2.65 1.71 14.46
CA LEU A 162 -3.67 0.70 14.73
C LEU A 162 -4.33 0.15 13.46
N LYS A 163 -4.66 0.99 12.47
CA LYS A 163 -5.37 0.53 11.25
C LYS A 163 -4.46 -0.02 10.17
N ARG A 164 -3.25 0.54 10.04
CA ARG A 164 -2.36 0.29 8.89
C ARG A 164 -0.92 -0.03 9.30
N GLY A 165 -0.66 -0.18 10.60
CA GLY A 165 0.65 -0.54 11.12
C GLY A 165 1.08 -1.94 10.72
N GLN A 166 2.26 -2.02 10.11
CA GLN A 166 2.88 -3.28 9.74
C GLN A 166 4.35 -3.22 10.13
N ALA A 167 4.84 -4.29 10.74
CA ALA A 167 6.24 -4.47 11.07
C ALA A 167 7.00 -5.12 9.91
N LYS A 168 8.28 -4.78 9.79
CA LYS A 168 9.23 -5.49 8.93
C LYS A 168 10.07 -6.45 9.78
N VAL A 169 9.75 -7.73 9.71
CA VAL A 169 10.44 -8.80 10.46
C VAL A 169 11.00 -9.82 9.49
N LYS A 170 12.32 -10.10 9.55
CA LYS A 170 12.99 -11.10 8.69
C LYS A 170 12.61 -11.00 7.20
N ASN A 171 12.58 -9.77 6.67
CA ASN A 171 12.16 -9.41 5.30
C ASN A 171 10.69 -9.73 4.92
N LYS A 172 9.86 -10.13 5.88
CA LYS A 172 8.41 -10.27 5.74
C LYS A 172 7.71 -9.07 6.37
N THR A 173 6.54 -8.75 5.84
CA THR A 173 5.67 -7.71 6.39
C THR A 173 4.60 -8.41 7.23
N ILE A 174 4.55 -8.09 8.52
CA ILE A 174 3.64 -8.71 9.49
C ILE A 174 2.74 -7.62 10.08
N PRO A 175 1.41 -7.81 10.19
CA PRO A 175 0.55 -6.87 10.88
C PRO A 175 0.86 -6.80 12.38
N LEU A 176 0.67 -5.63 12.97
CA LEU A 176 0.93 -5.38 14.39
C LEU A 176 -0.27 -5.80 15.26
N THR A 177 -0.58 -7.11 15.28
CA THR A 177 -1.71 -7.64 16.07
C THR A 177 -1.30 -8.02 17.49
N ASP A 178 -0.16 -8.68 17.63
CA ASP A 178 0.31 -9.24 18.90
C ASP A 178 1.48 -8.42 19.45
N ASN A 179 1.44 -8.11 20.75
CA ASN A 179 2.52 -7.38 21.43
C ASN A 179 3.84 -8.17 21.47
N THR A 180 3.79 -9.50 21.40
CA THR A 180 4.97 -10.37 21.40
C THR A 180 5.96 -10.01 20.29
N VAL A 181 5.46 -9.69 19.09
CA VAL A 181 6.29 -9.29 17.94
C VAL A 181 7.01 -7.96 18.20
N ILE A 182 6.38 -7.05 18.95
CA ILE A 182 6.96 -5.76 19.30
C ILE A 182 8.03 -5.96 20.36
N GLU A 183 7.71 -6.69 21.43
CA GLU A 183 8.63 -6.97 22.53
C GLU A 183 9.88 -7.71 22.06
N GLU A 184 9.75 -8.74 21.22
CA GLU A 184 10.89 -9.50 20.69
C GLU A 184 11.89 -8.62 19.91
N HIS A 185 11.40 -7.59 19.21
CA HIS A 185 12.22 -6.76 18.33
C HIS A 185 12.64 -5.42 18.93
N LEU A 186 11.78 -4.82 19.76
CA LEU A 186 11.96 -3.49 20.32
C LEU A 186 12.07 -3.49 21.85
N GLY A 187 11.93 -4.63 22.53
CA GLY A 187 12.08 -4.73 23.98
C GLY A 187 13.46 -4.24 24.46
N LYS A 188 14.49 -4.36 23.62
CA LYS A 188 15.84 -3.80 23.88
C LYS A 188 15.85 -2.27 24.04
N PHE A 189 14.86 -1.59 23.47
CA PHE A 189 14.69 -0.14 23.55
C PHE A 189 13.63 0.28 24.56
N GLY A 190 13.07 -0.67 25.32
CA GLY A 190 12.00 -0.42 26.30
C GLY A 190 10.60 -0.32 25.69
N VAL A 191 10.39 -0.76 24.44
CA VAL A 191 9.08 -0.77 23.80
C VAL A 191 8.53 -2.19 23.84
N ILE A 192 7.52 -2.41 24.69
CA ILE A 192 6.96 -3.74 24.94
C ILE A 192 5.62 -3.89 24.23
N CYS A 193 4.78 -2.86 24.30
CA CYS A 193 3.43 -2.91 23.74
C CYS A 193 3.20 -1.94 22.59
N LEU A 194 2.05 -2.09 21.92
CA LEU A 194 1.57 -1.17 20.89
C LEU A 194 1.46 0.28 21.39
N GLU A 195 1.12 0.48 22.66
CA GLU A 195 0.93 1.82 23.23
C GLU A 195 2.27 2.54 23.39
N ASP A 196 3.28 1.83 23.90
CA ASP A 196 4.67 2.33 23.98
C ASP A 196 5.18 2.71 22.59
N LEU A 197 4.87 1.89 21.58
CA LEU A 197 5.25 2.16 20.20
C LEU A 197 4.62 3.46 19.68
N ILE A 198 3.35 3.71 20.00
CA ILE A 198 2.66 4.95 19.61
C ILE A 198 3.29 6.14 20.34
N HIS A 199 3.59 6.00 21.63
CA HIS A 199 4.20 7.05 22.44
C HIS A 199 5.59 7.44 21.90
N GLU A 200 6.47 6.46 21.67
CA GLU A 200 7.83 6.69 21.15
C GLU A 200 7.84 7.29 19.74
N ILE A 201 6.84 6.96 18.92
CA ILE A 201 6.70 7.58 17.59
C ILE A 201 6.18 9.01 17.72
N ALA A 202 5.19 9.28 18.57
CA ALA A 202 4.61 10.60 18.77
C ALA A 202 5.64 11.59 19.37
N PHE A 203 6.46 11.11 20.29
CA PHE A 203 7.51 11.87 20.97
C PHE A 203 8.89 11.28 20.63
N PRO A 204 9.52 11.72 19.54
CA PRO A 204 10.69 11.05 18.98
C PRO A 204 11.92 11.14 19.89
N GLY A 205 12.15 10.07 20.66
CA GLY A 205 13.28 9.90 21.57
C GLY A 205 14.64 9.61 20.90
N LYS A 206 15.54 8.95 21.64
CA LYS A 206 16.87 8.52 21.15
C LYS A 206 16.76 7.37 20.15
N HIS A 207 15.84 6.44 20.36
CA HIS A 207 15.66 5.21 19.57
C HIS A 207 14.61 5.34 18.44
N PHE A 208 14.21 6.58 18.11
CA PHE A 208 13.17 6.82 17.10
C PHE A 208 13.52 6.21 15.74
N GLN A 209 14.79 6.22 15.35
CA GLN A 209 15.20 5.73 14.04
C GLN A 209 14.96 4.23 13.93
N GLU A 210 15.36 3.46 14.93
CA GLU A 210 15.20 2.01 15.02
C GLU A 210 13.73 1.62 15.01
N ILE A 211 12.92 2.31 15.83
CA ILE A 211 11.47 2.11 15.93
C ILE A 211 10.78 2.47 14.60
N SER A 212 11.16 3.59 13.97
CA SER A 212 10.62 3.97 12.67
C SER A 212 10.99 2.97 11.56
N TRP A 213 12.17 2.34 11.65
CA TRP A 213 12.65 1.34 10.69
C TRP A 213 11.93 0.00 10.82
N PHE A 214 11.56 -0.37 12.05
CA PHE A 214 10.70 -1.51 12.33
C PHE A 214 9.34 -1.35 11.65
N LEU A 215 8.75 -0.15 11.65
CA LEU A 215 7.54 0.16 10.92
C LEU A 215 7.75 0.17 9.41
N CYS A 216 6.92 -0.56 8.68
CA CYS A 216 6.79 -0.42 7.24
C CYS A 216 6.14 0.92 6.87
N PRO A 217 6.47 1.50 5.69
CA PRO A 217 5.75 2.65 5.16
C PRO A 217 4.25 2.37 5.05
N PHE A 218 3.43 3.21 5.66
CA PHE A 218 1.97 3.09 5.64
C PHE A 218 1.48 3.14 4.19
N HIS A 219 0.67 2.17 3.81
CA HIS A 219 0.01 2.19 2.50
C HIS A 219 -1.33 2.87 2.65
N LEU A 220 -1.45 4.11 2.19
CA LEU A 220 -2.66 4.90 2.25
C LEU A 220 -3.47 4.77 0.95
N SER A 221 -4.76 5.07 1.02
CA SER A 221 -5.66 4.92 -0.13
C SER A 221 -6.81 5.91 -0.05
N VAL A 222 -7.17 6.51 -1.19
CA VAL A 222 -8.45 7.21 -1.33
C VAL A 222 -9.58 6.19 -1.13
N ALA A 223 -10.53 6.49 -0.24
CA ALA A 223 -11.65 5.61 0.06
C ALA A 223 -12.42 5.24 -1.23
N ARG A 224 -12.81 3.96 -1.36
CA ARG A 224 -13.50 3.47 -2.57
C ARG A 224 -14.85 4.16 -2.79
N HIS A 225 -15.51 4.55 -1.70
CA HIS A 225 -16.80 5.24 -1.68
C HIS A 225 -16.68 6.75 -1.48
N ALA A 226 -15.46 7.31 -1.61
CA ALA A 226 -15.32 8.76 -1.63
C ALA A 226 -16.06 9.32 -2.84
N THR A 227 -16.68 10.49 -2.68
CA THR A 227 -17.36 11.22 -3.77
C THR A 227 -16.44 11.48 -4.96
N LYS A 228 -15.11 11.45 -4.75
CA LYS A 228 -14.10 11.81 -5.74
C LYS A 228 -13.14 10.64 -5.99
N ASN A 229 -12.89 10.39 -7.28
CA ASN A 229 -11.82 9.51 -7.73
C ASN A 229 -10.43 10.07 -7.36
N ARG A 230 -9.38 9.23 -7.44
CA ARG A 230 -7.98 9.64 -7.15
C ARG A 230 -7.56 10.95 -7.83
N VAL A 231 -7.97 11.16 -9.08
CA VAL A 231 -7.65 12.39 -9.83
C VAL A 231 -8.39 13.61 -9.26
N GLY A 232 -9.67 13.44 -8.90
CA GLY A 232 -10.46 14.50 -8.27
C GLY A 232 -9.93 14.87 -6.89
N PHE A 233 -9.51 13.86 -6.11
CA PHE A 233 -8.85 14.07 -4.82
C PHE A 233 -7.57 14.90 -4.96
N LEU A 234 -6.70 14.58 -5.92
CA LEU A 234 -5.48 15.34 -6.17
C LEU A 234 -5.76 16.80 -6.58
N LYS A 235 -6.83 17.05 -7.35
CA LYS A 235 -7.24 18.40 -7.73
C LYS A 235 -7.68 19.24 -6.54
N GLU A 236 -8.48 18.65 -5.64
CA GLU A 236 -8.95 19.32 -4.42
C GLU A 236 -7.84 19.55 -3.42
N MET A 237 -6.96 18.56 -3.27
CA MET A 237 -5.80 18.66 -2.39
C MET A 237 -4.94 19.87 -2.76
N GLY A 238 -4.84 20.21 -4.05
CA GLY A 238 -3.96 21.25 -4.54
C GLY A 238 -2.51 20.77 -4.63
N THR A 239 -1.57 21.71 -4.58
CA THR A 239 -0.15 21.40 -4.78
C THR A 239 0.43 20.59 -3.61
N PRO A 240 1.36 19.65 -3.90
CA PRO A 240 2.14 18.99 -2.86
C PRO A 240 3.09 19.99 -2.19
N GLY A 241 3.35 19.77 -0.90
CA GLY A 241 4.31 20.56 -0.14
C GLY A 241 4.05 20.55 1.36
N TYR A 242 4.56 21.56 2.05
CA TYR A 242 4.33 21.74 3.49
C TYR A 242 2.89 22.17 3.79
N ARG A 243 2.21 21.47 4.70
CA ARG A 243 0.82 21.77 5.13
C ARG A 243 0.66 22.12 6.61
N GLY A 244 1.72 22.04 7.40
CA GLY A 244 1.63 22.18 8.86
C GLY A 244 0.64 21.17 9.46
N GLU A 245 -0.26 21.63 10.33
CA GLU A 245 -1.28 20.81 11.00
C GLU A 245 -2.41 20.34 10.09
N ARG A 246 -2.62 21.00 8.93
CA ARG A 246 -3.67 20.60 7.97
C ARG A 246 -3.45 19.20 7.40
N ILE A 247 -2.26 18.63 7.57
CA ILE A 247 -1.99 17.24 7.20
C ILE A 247 -2.88 16.24 7.94
N ASN A 248 -3.37 16.58 9.14
CA ASN A 248 -4.26 15.70 9.88
C ASN A 248 -5.59 15.45 9.16
N GLN A 249 -6.09 16.45 8.43
CA GLN A 249 -7.28 16.31 7.59
C GLN A 249 -7.00 15.34 6.43
N LEU A 250 -5.83 15.49 5.78
CA LEU A 250 -5.37 14.59 4.73
C LEU A 250 -5.25 13.14 5.22
N ILE A 251 -4.65 12.93 6.39
CA ILE A 251 -4.51 11.60 6.98
C ILE A 251 -5.88 10.95 7.19
N ARG A 252 -6.85 11.68 7.74
CA ARG A 252 -8.22 11.16 7.98
C ARG A 252 -8.95 10.76 6.70
N GLN A 253 -8.70 11.46 5.59
CA GLN A 253 -9.32 11.15 4.29
C GLN A 253 -8.68 9.93 3.60
N LEU A 254 -7.41 9.65 3.91
CA LEU A 254 -6.61 8.60 3.27
C LEU A 254 -6.46 7.32 4.11
N ASN A 255 -6.77 7.38 5.40
CA ASN A 255 -6.67 6.28 6.36
C ASN A 255 -7.96 5.46 6.40
#